data_AF-A0A3C0DIC7-F1
#
_entry.id   AF-A0A3C0DIC7-F1
#
_cell.length_a   1.000
_cell.length_b   1.000
_cell.length_c   1.000
_cell.angle_alpha   90.00
_cell.angle_beta   90.00
_cell.angle_gamma   90.00
#
_symmetry.space_group_name_H-M   'P 1'
#
loop_
_entity.id
_entity.type
_entity.pdbx_description
1 polymer ?
#
loop_
_entity_poly.entity_id
_entity_poly.type
_entity_poly.pdbx_seq_one_letter_code
_entity_poly.pdbx_strand_id
1 'polypeptide(L)' 'AGQFGSLLRWLNKNVHAHAGKYDSRELIRRIAGGEIKAEPYLNYIQKKYHAIY' A
#
# COMPACT_ATOMS: atom_id res chain seq x y z
N ALA A 1 7.81 20.23 -10.52
CA ALA A 1 8.03 18.77 -10.42
C ALA A 1 7.36 18.25 -9.15
N GLY A 2 6.80 17.03 -9.13
CA GLY A 2 6.14 16.46 -7.96
C GLY A 2 7.11 15.87 -6.92
N GLN A 3 6.72 15.85 -5.63
CA GLN A 3 7.54 15.33 -4.54
C GLN A 3 7.21 13.86 -4.20
N PHE A 4 7.89 12.91 -4.86
CA PHE A 4 7.65 11.47 -4.67
C PHE A 4 8.74 10.75 -3.86
N GLY A 5 9.78 11.47 -3.42
CA GLY A 5 10.95 10.87 -2.78
C GLY A 5 10.64 10.14 -1.47
N SER A 6 9.69 10.62 -0.67
CA SER A 6 9.26 9.96 0.57
C SER A 6 8.54 8.63 0.28
N LEU A 7 7.60 8.63 -0.67
CA LEU A 7 6.87 7.43 -1.09
C LEU A 7 7.83 6.39 -1.69
N LEU A 8 8.75 6.80 -2.56
CA LEU A 8 9.73 5.90 -3.16
C LEU A 8 10.62 5.25 -2.11
N ARG A 9 11.12 6.03 -1.13
CA ARG A 9 11.93 5.48 -0.03
C ARG A 9 11.14 4.47 0.80
N TRP A 10 9.87 4.74 1.05
CA TRP A 10 9.00 3.82 1.79
C TRP A 10 8.78 2.52 1.01
N LEU A 11 8.47 2.59 -0.29
CA LEU A 11 8.27 1.41 -1.14
C LEU A 11 9.54 0.57 -1.28
N ASN A 12 10.70 1.22 -1.45
CA ASN A 12 11.97 0.50 -1.52
C ASN A 12 12.25 -0.26 -0.22
N LYS A 13 12.07 0.38 0.95
CA LYS A 13 12.35 -0.23 2.25
C LYS A 13 11.39 -1.38 2.58
N ASN A 14 10.09 -1.20 2.32
CA ASN A 14 9.05 -2.10 2.83
C ASN A 14 8.53 -3.09 1.78
N VAL A 15 8.78 -2.88 0.48
CA VAL A 15 8.25 -3.74 -0.58
C VAL A 15 9.38 -4.24 -1.49
N HIS A 16 10.04 -3.35 -2.25
CA HIS A 16 10.97 -3.77 -3.29
C HIS A 16 12.23 -4.47 -2.75
N ALA A 17 12.75 -4.06 -1.60
CA ALA A 17 13.92 -4.70 -0.98
C ALA A 17 13.68 -6.16 -0.57
N HIS A 18 12.42 -6.61 -0.50
CA HIS A 18 12.09 -7.97 -0.10
C HIS A 18 11.97 -8.94 -1.27
N ALA A 19 11.88 -8.49 -2.52
CA ALA A 19 11.81 -9.33 -3.71
C ALA A 19 10.91 -10.59 -3.50
N GLY A 20 11.42 -11.79 -3.76
CA GLY A 20 10.74 -13.07 -3.51
C GLY A 20 10.98 -13.68 -2.11
N LYS A 21 11.47 -12.90 -1.15
CA LYS A 21 11.81 -13.38 0.21
C LYS A 21 10.58 -13.83 1.01
N TYR A 22 9.42 -13.23 0.73
CA TYR A 22 8.17 -13.50 1.44
C TYR A 22 7.06 -13.77 0.43
N ASP A 23 6.13 -14.66 0.77
CA ASP A 23 4.85 -14.75 0.07
C ASP A 23 4.08 -13.43 0.22
N SER A 24 3.26 -13.09 -0.77
CA SER A 24 2.47 -11.86 -0.81
C SER A 24 1.66 -11.62 0.47
N ARG A 25 1.02 -12.66 1.04
CA ARG A 25 0.23 -12.51 2.29
C ARG A 25 1.13 -12.21 3.48
N GLU A 26 2.27 -12.87 3.56
CA GLU A 26 3.22 -12.68 4.66
C GLU A 26 3.83 -11.28 4.63
N LEU A 27 4.19 -10.78 3.43
CA LEU A 27 4.69 -9.41 3.29
C LEU A 27 3.65 -8.39 3.72
N ILE A 28 2.39 -8.56 3.29
CA ILE A 28 1.29 -7.65 3.64
C ILE A 28 1.05 -7.64 5.15
N ARG A 29 1.04 -8.81 5.81
CA ARG A 29 0.91 -8.88 7.28
C ARG A 29 2.02 -8.13 8.00
N ARG A 30 3.26 -8.24 7.52
CA ARG A 30 4.43 -7.55 8.12
C ARG A 30 4.37 -6.03 7.99
N ILE A 31 3.91 -5.51 6.84
CA ILE A 31 3.93 -4.06 6.57
C ILE A 31 2.64 -3.35 6.96
N ALA A 32 1.50 -4.01 6.82
CA ALA A 32 0.17 -3.44 7.06
C ALA A 32 -0.43 -3.88 8.41
N GLY A 33 0.23 -4.78 9.14
CA GLY A 33 -0.17 -5.21 10.48
C GLY A 33 -1.41 -6.11 10.52
N GLY A 34 -1.82 -6.68 9.39
CA GLY A 34 -3.02 -7.52 9.31
C GLY A 34 -3.18 -8.23 7.98
N GLU A 35 -4.26 -9.00 7.86
CA GLU A 35 -4.60 -9.69 6.61
C GLU A 35 -5.04 -8.72 5.51
N ILE A 36 -5.08 -9.23 4.27
CA ILE A 36 -5.59 -8.48 3.13
C ILE A 36 -7.07 -8.18 3.36
N LYS A 37 -7.40 -6.89 3.37
CA LYS A 37 -8.73 -6.35 3.61
C LYS A 37 -9.16 -5.48 2.44
N ALA A 38 -10.43 -5.57 2.05
CA ALA A 38 -10.99 -4.77 0.96
C ALA A 38 -11.31 -3.33 1.40
N GLU A 39 -11.54 -3.14 2.69
CA GLU A 39 -12.03 -1.92 3.32
C GLU A 39 -11.15 -0.69 3.04
N PRO A 40 -9.81 -0.73 3.12
CA PRO A 40 -8.98 0.43 2.78
C PRO A 40 -9.16 0.90 1.33
N TYR A 41 -9.37 -0.05 0.41
CA TYR A 41 -9.57 0.24 -1.01
C TYR A 41 -10.98 0.77 -1.28
N LEU A 42 -12.01 0.15 -0.69
CA LEU A 42 -13.38 0.63 -0.78
C LEU A 42 -13.52 2.05 -0.21
N ASN A 43 -12.90 2.33 0.94
CA ASN A 43 -12.88 3.67 1.53
C ASN A 43 -12.21 4.69 0.62
N TYR A 44 -11.10 4.32 -0.04
CA TYR A 44 -10.44 5.18 -1.04
C TYR A 44 -11.37 5.49 -2.22
N ILE A 45 -12.04 4.48 -2.79
CA ILE A 45 -12.98 4.66 -3.90
C ILE A 45 -14.13 5.57 -3.46
N GLN A 46 -14.80 5.24 -2.35
CA GLN A 46 -15.91 6.04 -1.84
C GLN A 46 -15.50 7.50 -1.64
N LYS A 47 -14.37 7.76 -0.97
CA LYS A 47 -13.87 9.11 -0.76
C LYS A 47 -13.53 9.84 -2.06
N LYS A 48 -12.89 9.15 -3.00
CA LYS A 48 -12.46 9.75 -4.27
C LYS A 48 -13.65 10.12 -5.15
N TYR A 49 -14.64 9.23 -5.24
CA TYR A 49 -15.75 9.40 -6.19
C TYR A 49 -16.94 10.17 -5.60
N HIS A 50 -17.17 10.12 -4.29
CA HIS A 50 -18.16 11.00 -3.62
C HIS A 50 -17.79 12.49 -3.72
N ALA A 51 -16.52 12.83 -3.92
CA ALA A 51 -16.10 14.21 -4.14
C ALA A 51 -16.34 14.69 -5.58
N ILE A 52 -16.60 13.76 -6.51
CA ILE A 52 -16.72 14.03 -7.94
C ILE A 52 -18.18 13.94 -8.39
N TYR A 53 -18.97 13.07 -7.75
CA TYR A 53 -20.37 12.80 -8.03
C TYR A 53 -21.19 12.90 -6.74
#